data_AF-A0A382L1A9-F1
#
_entry.id   AF-A0A382L1A9-F1
#
_cell.length_a   1.000
_cell.length_b   1.000
_cell.length_c   1.000
_cell.angle_alpha   90.00
_cell.angle_beta   90.00
_cell.angle_gamma   90.00
#
_symmetry.space_group_name_H-M   'P 1'
#
loop_
_entity.id
_entity.type
_entity.pdbx_description
1 polymer ?
#
loop_
_entity_poly.entity_id
_entity_poly.type
_entity_poly.pdbx_seq_one_letter_code
_entity_poly.pdbx_strand_id
1 'polypeptide(L)' 'MKTIKGPAIFLAQFAGDEPPFNTLDNIAKWAADLGFKGVQIPSWDSRLFDLEK' A
#
# COMPACT_ATOMS: atom_id res chain seq x y z
N MET A 1 -1.01 -6.82 -24.65
CA MET A 1 -0.59 -5.76 -23.70
C MET A 1 -1.46 -4.49 -23.82
N LYS A 2 -2.80 -4.59 -23.87
CA LYS A 2 -3.63 -3.40 -24.16
C LYS A 2 -4.08 -2.59 -22.93
N THR A 3 -3.84 -3.05 -21.69
CA THR A 3 -4.28 -2.33 -20.47
C THR A 3 -3.42 -2.65 -19.22
N ILE A 4 -2.08 -2.69 -19.32
CA ILE A 4 -1.26 -2.68 -18.09
C ILE A 4 -1.39 -1.28 -17.47
N LYS A 5 -1.95 -1.19 -16.26
CA LYS A 5 -2.27 0.08 -15.58
C LYS A 5 -1.09 0.77 -14.89
N GLY A 6 0.08 0.13 -14.90
CA GLY A 6 1.32 0.66 -14.35
C GLY A 6 1.94 -0.25 -13.30
N PRO A 7 3.10 0.14 -12.78
CA PRO A 7 3.80 -0.64 -11.76
C PRO A 7 3.03 -0.62 -10.45
N ALA A 8 3.00 -1.76 -9.76
CA ALA A 8 2.42 -1.90 -8.43
C ALA A 8 3.45 -2.43 -7.44
N ILE A 9 3.30 -2.05 -6.17
CA ILE A 9 4.17 -2.47 -5.07
C ILE A 9 3.37 -3.25 -4.01
N PHE A 10 3.99 -4.27 -3.43
CA PHE A 10 3.42 -4.99 -2.29
C PHE A 10 3.81 -4.30 -0.98
N LEU A 11 2.83 -3.71 -0.29
CA LEU A 11 3.05 -2.81 0.85
C LEU A 11 3.35 -3.51 2.18
N ALA A 12 3.06 -4.82 2.31
CA ALA A 12 3.12 -5.52 3.60
C ALA A 12 4.45 -5.36 4.34
N GLN A 13 5.56 -5.42 3.61
CA GLN A 13 6.91 -5.33 4.20
C GLN A 13 7.29 -3.93 4.71
N PHE A 14 6.54 -2.91 4.28
CA PHE A 14 6.80 -1.52 4.62
C PHE A 14 5.90 -1.05 5.76
N ALA A 15 4.70 -1.63 5.91
CA ALA A 15 3.76 -1.26 6.96
C ALA A 15 4.34 -1.50 8.37
N GLY A 16 4.40 -0.44 9.16
CA GLY A 16 4.96 -0.43 10.52
C GLY A 16 4.14 0.42 11.47
N ASP A 17 4.61 0.62 12.70
CA ASP A 17 3.88 1.40 13.71
C ASP A 17 4.31 2.88 13.75
N GLU A 18 5.42 3.23 13.07
CA GLU A 18 5.99 4.57 13.05
C GLU A 18 5.81 5.31 11.71
N PRO A 19 5.66 6.64 11.72
CA PRO A 19 5.69 7.45 10.49
C PRO A 19 7.00 7.26 9.70
N PRO A 20 6.96 7.28 8.36
CA PRO A 20 5.80 7.54 7.50
C PRO A 20 5.01 6.26 7.14
N PHE A 21 5.31 5.10 7.71
CA PHE A 21 4.73 3.82 7.25
C PHE A 21 3.61 3.27 8.13
N ASN A 22 3.08 4.09 9.03
CA ASN A 22 2.05 3.74 10.00
C ASN A 22 0.62 4.03 9.59
N THR A 23 0.42 4.65 8.42
CA THR A 23 -0.92 4.88 7.86
C THR A 23 -0.91 4.58 6.37
N LEU A 24 -2.05 4.12 5.86
CA LEU A 24 -2.22 3.83 4.44
C LEU A 24 -1.99 5.08 3.57
N ASP A 25 -2.41 6.26 4.02
CA ASP A 25 -2.25 7.50 3.28
C ASP A 25 -0.78 7.88 3.11
N ASN A 26 0.00 7.82 4.18
CA ASN A 26 1.41 8.19 4.13
C ASN A 26 2.22 7.22 3.26
N ILE A 27 1.99 5.91 3.41
CA ILE A 27 2.69 4.90 2.61
C ILE A 27 2.24 4.91 1.14
N ALA A 28 0.96 5.19 0.86
CA ALA A 28 0.47 5.33 -0.51
C ALA A 28 1.06 6.57 -1.18
N LYS A 29 1.20 7.68 -0.44
CA LYS A 29 1.88 8.88 -0.93
C LYS A 29 3.34 8.60 -1.26
N TRP A 30 4.06 7.94 -0.35
CA TRP A 30 5.43 7.49 -0.61
C TRP A 30 5.53 6.60 -1.85
N ALA A 31 4.64 5.63 -2.02
CA ALA A 31 4.61 4.77 -3.20
C ALA A 31 4.34 5.56 -4.50
N ALA A 32 3.44 6.56 -4.44
CA ALA A 32 3.14 7.43 -5.58
C ALA A 32 4.35 8.30 -5.96
N ASP A 33 5.08 8.84 -4.98
CA ASP A 33 6.30 9.63 -5.18
C ASP A 33 7.42 8.80 -5.86
N LEU A 34 7.43 7.48 -5.65
CA LEU A 34 8.31 6.53 -6.35
C LEU A 34 7.82 6.13 -7.75
N GLY A 35 6.64 6.56 -8.17
CA GLY A 35 6.07 6.30 -9.49
C GLY A 35 5.15 5.07 -9.59
N PHE A 36 4.84 4.40 -8.47
CA PHE A 36 3.87 3.32 -8.46
C PHE A 36 2.45 3.84 -8.74
N LYS A 37 1.67 3.05 -9.49
CA LYS A 37 0.27 3.35 -9.87
C LYS A 37 -0.75 2.48 -9.14
N GLY A 38 -0.28 1.46 -8.42
CA GLY A 38 -1.11 0.60 -7.62
C GLY A 38 -0.35 0.05 -6.43
N VAL A 39 -1.11 -0.42 -5.44
CA VAL A 39 -0.58 -1.06 -4.24
C VAL A 39 -1.29 -2.40 -4.05
N GLN A 40 -0.54 -3.41 -3.62
CA GLN A 40 -1.08 -4.67 -3.15
C GLN A 40 -0.93 -4.71 -1.64
N ILE A 41 -2.03 -5.01 -0.95
CA ILE A 41 -2.11 -4.97 0.50
C ILE A 41 -2.65 -6.33 0.99
N PRO A 42 -2.03 -6.97 1.99
CA PRO A 42 -2.56 -8.18 2.60
C PRO A 42 -3.86 -7.86 3.35
N SER A 43 -4.90 -8.62 3.08
CA SER A 43 -6.21 -8.44 3.74
C SER A 43 -6.18 -8.79 5.24
N TRP A 44 -5.19 -9.57 5.70
CA TRP A 44 -5.05 -9.99 7.10
C TRP A 44 -4.39 -8.95 8.00
N ASP A 45 -3.79 -7.90 7.43
CA ASP A 45 -3.08 -6.87 8.21
C ASP A 45 -4.07 -5.82 8.73
N SER A 46 -4.44 -5.95 10.00
CA SER A 46 -5.40 -5.06 10.67
C SER A 46 -4.93 -3.60 10.77
N ARG A 47 -3.64 -3.32 10.52
CA ARG A 47 -3.14 -1.95 10.42
C ARG A 47 -3.63 -1.24 9.15
N LEU A 48 -4.01 -2.00 8.13
CA LEU A 48 -4.36 -1.48 6.80
C LEU A 48 -5.81 -1.78 6.39
N PHE A 49 -6.39 -2.89 6.87
CA PHE A 49 -7.79 -3.22 6.63
C PHE A 49 -8.48 -3.66 7.91
N ASP A 50 -9.62 -3.05 8.17
CA ASP A 50 -10.59 -3.60 9.12
C ASP A 50 -11.57 -4.51 8.35
N LEU A 51 -11.55 -5.80 8.67
CA LEU A 51 -12.41 -6.81 8.07
C LEU A 51 -13.55 -7.24 9.00
N GLU A 52 -13.89 -6.45 10.02
CA GLU A 52 -15.10 -6.69 10.79
C GLU A 52 -16.35 -6.67 9.90
N LYS A 53 -17.28 -7.57 10.23
CA LYS A 53 -18.31 -8.16 9.36
C LYS A 53 -19.37 -7.19 8.83
#